data_AF-A0A523X559-F1
#
_entry.id   AF-A0A523X559-F1
#
_cell.length_a   1.000
_cell.length_b   1.000
_cell.length_c   1.000
_cell.angle_alpha   90.00
_cell.angle_beta   90.00
_cell.angle_gamma   90.00
#
_symmetry.space_group_name_H-M   'P 1'
#
loop_
_entity.id
_entity.type
_entity.pdbx_description
1 polymer ?
#
loop_
_entity_poly.entity_id
_entity_poly.type
_entity_poly.pdbx_seq_one_letter_code
_entity_poly.pdbx_strand_id
1 'polypeptide(L)'
;KAGEKPKLPTRNMSAIGVATTYPFSNVYARPKALAALTMLQHAASLNVNGCFVEKDREKALIKVAGAHEMVRQAGLLADEVRELEKATDHMIRTPHGKDGKILHKVHFFDEAHEKQ
;
A
#
# COMPACT_ATOMS: atom_id res chain seq x y z
N LYS A 1 -12.84 21.48 -10.40
CA LYS A 1 -12.92 22.89 -9.94
C LYS A 1 -14.31 23.40 -10.28
N ALA A 2 -15.23 23.50 -9.32
CA ALA A 2 -16.62 23.87 -9.58
C ALA A 2 -17.00 25.25 -9.01
N GLY A 3 -16.06 25.99 -8.40
CA GLY A 3 -16.35 27.24 -7.68
C GLY A 3 -17.07 27.04 -6.35
N GLU A 4 -17.53 25.83 -6.06
CA GLU A 4 -18.21 25.45 -4.82
C GLU A 4 -17.22 25.15 -3.68
N LYS A 5 -17.72 25.22 -2.44
CA LYS A 5 -16.96 24.83 -1.25
C LYS A 5 -16.54 23.35 -1.37
N PRO A 6 -15.25 23.02 -1.26
CA PRO A 6 -14.78 21.65 -1.44
C PRO A 6 -15.35 20.73 -0.36
N LYS A 7 -15.91 19.59 -0.79
CA LYS A 7 -16.33 18.51 0.11
C LYS A 7 -15.09 17.73 0.55
N LEU A 8 -14.79 17.77 1.84
CA LEU A 8 -13.65 17.04 2.40
C LEU A 8 -13.93 15.53 2.40
N PRO A 9 -12.94 14.68 2.06
CA PRO A 9 -13.10 13.24 2.10
C PRO A 9 -13.05 12.73 3.53
N THR A 10 -13.93 11.78 3.87
CA THR A 10 -13.83 10.92 5.05
C THR A 10 -13.44 9.53 4.60
N ARG A 11 -12.21 9.09 4.90
CA ARG A 11 -11.70 7.78 4.47
C ARG A 11 -11.05 7.06 5.63
N ASN A 12 -11.45 5.80 5.82
CA ASN A 12 -10.75 4.83 6.64
C ASN A 12 -10.31 3.69 5.73
N MET A 13 -9.01 3.51 5.56
CA MET A 13 -8.44 2.48 4.69
C MET A 13 -7.93 1.32 5.55
N SER A 14 -8.74 0.28 5.67
CA SER A 14 -8.31 -0.97 6.31
C SER A 14 -7.47 -1.80 5.35
N ALA A 15 -6.59 -2.66 5.88
CA ALA A 15 -5.74 -3.55 5.08
C ALA A 15 -6.58 -4.41 4.11
N ILE A 16 -7.66 -5.02 4.60
CA ILE A 16 -8.58 -5.79 3.77
C ILE A 16 -9.33 -4.91 2.76
N GLY A 17 -9.70 -3.69 3.14
CA GLY A 17 -10.34 -2.73 2.24
C GLY A 17 -9.43 -2.40 1.05
N VAL A 18 -8.15 -2.13 1.30
CA VAL A 18 -7.17 -1.88 0.23
C VAL A 18 -6.97 -3.11 -0.64
N ALA A 19 -6.76 -4.29 -0.04
CA ALA A 19 -6.52 -5.54 -0.77
C ALA A 19 -7.71 -5.98 -1.64
N THR A 20 -8.94 -5.56 -1.31
CA THR A 20 -10.16 -5.89 -2.06
C THR A 20 -10.56 -4.81 -3.07
N THR A 21 -10.21 -3.54 -2.81
CA THR A 21 -10.58 -2.42 -3.70
C THR A 21 -9.53 -2.11 -4.76
N TYR A 22 -8.25 -2.38 -4.50
CA TYR A 22 -7.23 -2.19 -5.52
C TYR A 22 -7.39 -3.25 -6.63
N PRO A 23 -7.41 -2.87 -7.91
CA PRO A 23 -7.73 -3.79 -9.00
C PRO A 23 -6.53 -4.64 -9.44
N PHE A 24 -5.95 -5.42 -8.52
CA PHE A 24 -4.91 -6.41 -8.84
C PHE A 24 -5.42 -7.40 -9.90
N SER A 25 -4.61 -7.64 -10.93
CA SER A 25 -4.90 -8.66 -11.95
C SER A 25 -4.57 -10.07 -11.45
N ASN A 26 -3.48 -10.22 -10.71
CA ASN A 26 -3.03 -11.49 -10.17
C ASN A 26 -3.76 -11.80 -8.85
N VAL A 27 -4.37 -12.98 -8.76
CA VAL A 27 -5.12 -13.41 -7.57
C VAL A 27 -4.24 -13.50 -6.32
N TYR A 28 -2.94 -13.76 -6.47
CA TYR A 28 -1.97 -13.86 -5.36
C TYR A 28 -1.36 -12.51 -4.97
N ALA A 29 -1.50 -11.47 -5.78
CA ALA A 29 -1.08 -10.12 -5.39
C ALA A 29 -1.94 -9.57 -4.24
N ARG A 30 -3.25 -9.89 -4.22
CA ARG A 30 -4.18 -9.48 -3.16
C ARG A 30 -3.79 -9.97 -1.75
N PRO A 31 -3.62 -11.29 -1.51
CA PRO A 31 -3.25 -11.78 -0.18
C PRO A 31 -1.85 -11.31 0.25
N LYS A 32 -0.91 -11.14 -0.68
CA LYS A 32 0.42 -10.57 -0.35
C LYS A 32 0.33 -9.10 0.05
N ALA A 33 -0.48 -8.30 -0.65
CA ALA A 33 -0.74 -6.91 -0.27
C ALA A 33 -1.43 -6.81 1.09
N LEU A 34 -2.43 -7.68 1.35
CA LEU A 34 -3.07 -7.79 2.67
C LEU A 34 -2.03 -8.09 3.75
N ALA A 35 -1.19 -9.12 3.55
CA ALA A 35 -0.17 -9.50 4.50
C ALA A 35 0.79 -8.34 4.79
N ALA A 36 1.31 -7.67 3.76
CA ALA A 36 2.18 -6.51 3.92
C ALA A 36 1.54 -5.40 4.74
N LEU A 37 0.28 -5.04 4.45
CA LEU A 37 -0.45 -3.99 5.18
C LEU A 37 -0.73 -4.41 6.64
N THR A 38 -1.10 -5.66 6.87
CA THR A 38 -1.32 -6.21 8.22
C THR A 38 -0.03 -6.21 9.04
N MET A 39 1.11 -6.55 8.43
CA MET A 39 2.42 -6.46 9.09
C MET A 39 2.73 -5.02 9.52
N LEU A 40 2.44 -4.02 8.70
CA LEU A 40 2.63 -2.61 9.07
C LEU A 40 1.72 -2.18 10.24
N GLN A 41 0.49 -2.67 10.31
CA GLN A 41 -0.41 -2.41 11.44
C GLN A 41 0.12 -3.00 12.75
N HIS A 42 0.67 -4.22 12.70
CA HIS A 42 1.29 -4.85 13.86
C HIS A 42 2.62 -4.19 14.24
N ALA A 43 3.41 -3.74 13.27
CA ALA A 43 4.62 -2.97 13.53
C ALA A 43 4.32 -1.68 14.31
N ALA A 44 3.22 -0.98 13.97
CA ALA A 44 2.77 0.19 14.73
C ALA A 44 2.41 -0.19 16.19
N SER A 45 1.71 -1.30 16.40
CA SER A 45 1.35 -1.79 17.74
C SER A 45 2.59 -2.15 18.57
N LEU A 46 3.57 -2.80 17.94
CA LEU A 46 4.83 -3.18 18.59
C LEU A 46 5.68 -1.95 18.95
N ASN A 47 5.70 -0.94 18.07
CA ASN A 47 6.34 0.35 18.35
C ASN A 47 5.68 1.08 19.52
N VAL A 48 4.34 1.14 19.59
CA VAL A 48 3.65 1.76 20.73
C VAL A 48 4.05 1.06 22.03
N ASN A 49 4.12 -0.28 22.01
CA ASN A 49 4.53 -1.03 23.18
C ASN A 49 5.98 -0.76 23.58
N GLY A 50 6.93 -0.81 22.64
CA GLY A 50 8.34 -0.57 22.90
C GLY A 50 8.65 0.88 23.32
N CYS A 51 7.97 1.87 22.75
CA CYS A 51 8.24 3.28 23.02
C CYS A 51 7.56 3.81 24.28
N PHE A 52 6.35 3.33 24.61
CA PHE A 52 5.50 3.99 25.60
C PHE A 52 4.99 3.09 26.73
N VAL A 53 5.11 1.76 26.60
CA VAL A 53 4.55 0.81 27.58
C VAL A 53 5.64 0.02 28.31
N GLU A 54 6.60 -0.53 27.56
CA GLU A 54 7.70 -1.31 28.13
C GLU A 54 8.67 -0.40 28.88
N LYS A 55 8.97 -0.79 30.13
CA LYS A 55 9.85 -0.01 31.02
C LYS A 55 11.27 -0.58 31.05
N ASP A 56 11.41 -1.86 30.72
CA ASP A 56 12.72 -2.48 30.57
C ASP A 56 13.37 -2.04 29.26
N ARG A 57 14.53 -1.38 29.36
CA ARG A 57 15.22 -0.79 28.21
C ARG A 57 15.59 -1.84 27.16
N GLU A 58 16.09 -3.00 27.57
CA GLU A 58 16.54 -4.03 26.64
C GLU A 58 15.35 -4.60 25.85
N LYS A 59 14.26 -4.94 26.56
CA LYS A 59 13.01 -5.40 25.93
C LYS A 59 12.39 -4.35 25.03
N ALA A 60 12.41 -3.08 25.43
CA ALA A 60 11.91 -1.96 24.62
C ALA A 60 12.67 -1.85 23.30
N LEU A 61 14.01 -1.89 23.35
CA LEU A 61 14.86 -1.84 22.15
C LEU A 61 14.63 -3.03 21.22
N ILE A 62 14.51 -4.25 21.77
CA ILE A 62 14.20 -5.45 20.97
C ILE A 62 12.84 -5.31 20.26
N LYS A 63 11.83 -4.77 20.95
CA LYS A 63 10.49 -4.55 20.37
C LYS A 63 10.52 -3.55 19.22
N VAL A 64 11.15 -2.39 19.42
CA VAL A 64 11.27 -1.36 18.38
C VAL A 64 12.06 -1.90 17.19
N ALA A 65 13.19 -2.57 17.41
CA ALA A 65 13.96 -3.21 16.35
C ALA A 65 13.15 -4.27 15.59
N GLY A 66 12.40 -5.12 16.31
CA GLY A 66 11.50 -6.11 15.73
C GLY A 66 10.41 -5.47 14.86
N ALA A 67 9.88 -4.31 15.25
CA ALA A 67 8.92 -3.57 14.42
C ALA A 67 9.54 -3.11 13.10
N HIS A 68 10.79 -2.65 13.11
CA HIS A 68 11.51 -2.30 11.88
C HIS A 68 11.78 -3.50 10.97
N GLU A 69 12.07 -4.68 11.53
CA GLU A 69 12.18 -5.92 10.74
C GLU A 69 10.82 -6.31 10.10
N MET A 70 9.71 -6.12 10.80
CA MET A 70 8.38 -6.30 10.21
C MET A 70 8.13 -5.33 9.04
N VAL A 71 8.52 -4.06 9.19
CA VAL A 71 8.43 -3.06 8.10
C VAL A 71 9.28 -3.48 6.90
N ARG A 72 10.50 -3.99 7.14
CA ARG A 72 11.37 -4.50 6.08
C ARG A 72 10.71 -5.63 5.29
N GLN A 73 10.18 -6.64 5.99
CA GLN A 73 9.51 -7.77 5.35
C GLN A 73 8.22 -7.36 4.62
N ALA A 74 7.46 -6.41 5.16
CA ALA A 74 6.31 -5.84 4.47
C ALA A 74 6.71 -5.14 3.16
N GLY A 75 7.85 -4.44 3.15
CA GLY A 75 8.42 -3.84 1.95
C GLY A 75 8.77 -4.87 0.88
N LEU A 76 9.39 -5.99 1.27
CA LEU A 76 9.69 -7.10 0.36
C LEU A 76 8.43 -7.73 -0.23
N LEU A 77 7.40 -7.97 0.59
CA LEU A 77 6.11 -8.46 0.09
C LEU A 77 5.44 -7.48 -0.88
N ALA A 78 5.54 -6.17 -0.64
CA ALA A 78 5.02 -5.17 -1.55
C ALA A 78 5.77 -5.13 -2.89
N ASP A 79 7.08 -5.40 -2.88
CA ASP A 79 7.87 -5.58 -4.09
C ASP A 79 7.43 -6.82 -4.86
N GLU A 80 7.29 -7.97 -4.19
CA GLU A 80 6.78 -9.20 -4.80
C GLU A 80 5.39 -9.01 -5.43
N VAL A 81 4.49 -8.28 -4.77
CA VAL A 81 3.17 -7.92 -5.33
C VAL A 81 3.34 -7.20 -6.66
N ARG A 82 4.28 -6.26 -6.74
CA ARG A 82 4.54 -5.50 -7.96
C ARG A 82 5.17 -6.36 -9.05
N GLU A 83 6.10 -7.24 -8.70
CA GLU A 83 6.72 -8.17 -9.64
C GLU A 83 5.71 -9.18 -10.21
N LEU A 84 4.73 -9.63 -9.41
CA LEU A 84 3.65 -10.51 -9.91
C LEU A 84 2.82 -9.84 -11.01
N GLU A 85 2.51 -8.54 -10.89
CA GLU A 85 1.76 -7.80 -11.92
C GLU A 85 2.63 -7.48 -13.15
N LYS A 86 3.94 -7.24 -12.95
CA LYS A 86 4.89 -7.06 -14.06
C LYS A 86 5.07 -8.33 -14.87
N ALA A 87 5.17 -9.48 -14.20
CA ALA A 87 5.38 -10.78 -14.83
C ALA A 87 4.28 -11.16 -15.82
N THR A 88 3.08 -10.62 -15.64
CA THR A 88 1.94 -10.84 -16.54
C THR A 88 1.66 -9.66 -17.46
N ASP A 89 2.50 -8.62 -17.47
CA ASP A 89 2.28 -7.36 -18.19
C ASP A 89 0.93 -6.69 -17.85
N HIS A 90 0.52 -6.74 -16.58
CA HIS A 90 -0.75 -6.19 -16.10
C HIS A 90 -0.58 -5.13 -15.00
N MET A 91 0.53 -4.40 -15.00
CA MET A 91 0.82 -3.41 -13.97
C MET A 91 0.08 -2.09 -14.21
N ILE A 92 -0.96 -1.82 -13.41
CA ILE A 92 -1.74 -0.58 -13.49
C ILE A 92 -0.87 0.65 -13.23
N ARG A 93 -1.02 1.65 -14.11
CA ARG A 93 -0.41 2.97 -14.00
C ARG A 93 -1.48 4.02 -14.27
N THR A 94 -1.53 5.05 -13.42
CA THR A 94 -2.51 6.15 -13.54
C THR A 94 -1.82 7.51 -13.62
N PRO A 95 -1.13 7.83 -14.73
CA PRO A 95 -0.45 9.12 -14.88
C PRO A 95 -1.44 10.28 -15.03
N HIS A 96 -0.99 11.50 -14.74
CA HIS A 96 -1.76 12.71 -15.03
C HIS A 96 -1.50 13.18 -16.47
N GLY A 97 -2.56 13.51 -17.20
CA GLY A 97 -2.49 14.18 -18.50
C GLY A 97 -2.12 15.66 -18.36
N LYS A 98 -1.83 16.32 -19.50
CA LYS A 98 -1.46 17.75 -19.55
C LYS A 98 -2.55 18.68 -19.01
N ASP A 99 -3.81 18.26 -19.11
CA ASP A 99 -5.00 18.96 -18.63
C ASP A 99 -5.36 18.60 -17.17
N GLY A 100 -4.56 17.74 -16.53
CA GLY A 100 -4.77 17.27 -15.16
C GLY A 100 -5.76 16.10 -15.03
N LYS A 101 -6.29 15.57 -16.14
CA LYS A 101 -7.10 14.34 -16.09
C LYS A 101 -6.25 13.14 -15.71
N ILE A 102 -6.87 12.16 -15.04
CA ILE A 102 -6.22 10.90 -14.70
C ILE A 102 -6.35 9.97 -15.90
N LEU A 103 -5.22 9.61 -16.48
CA LEU A 103 -5.13 8.60 -17.54
C LEU A 103 -4.89 7.22 -16.91
N HIS A 104 -4.95 6.18 -17.73
CA HIS A 104 -4.84 4.79 -17.33
C HIS A 104 -4.06 4.00 -18.39
N LYS A 105 -3.17 3.12 -17.94
CA LYS A 105 -2.58 2.05 -18.76
C LYS A 105 -2.22 0.84 -17.91
N VAL A 106 -2.17 -0.33 -18.54
CA VAL A 106 -1.92 -1.62 -17.89
C VAL A 106 -0.70 -2.29 -18.52
N HIS A 107 -0.74 -2.52 -19.83
CA HIS A 107 0.38 -3.10 -20.56
C HIS A 107 1.54 -2.10 -20.70
N PHE A 108 2.77 -2.60 -20.71
CA PHE A 108 3.96 -1.77 -20.61
C PHE A 108 4.13 -0.84 -21.81
N PHE A 109 3.85 -1.30 -23.02
CA PHE A 109 4.02 -0.52 -24.25
C PHE A 109 2.80 0.31 -24.66
N ASP A 110 1.64 0.13 -24.02
CA ASP A 110 0.43 0.89 -24.34
C ASP A 110 0.55 2.39 -24.06
N GLU A 111 -0.14 3.19 -24.86
CA GLU A 111 -0.36 4.61 -24.52
C GLU A 111 -1.37 4.74 -23.37
N ALA A 112 -1.16 5.75 -22.51
CA ALA A 112 -2.10 6.05 -21.45
C ALA A 112 -3.34 6.75 -22.02
N HIS A 113 -4.52 6.25 -21.68
CA HIS A 113 -5.80 6.73 -22.18
C HIS A 113 -6.74 7.15 -21.04
N GLU A 114 -7.75 7.95 -21.33
CA GLU A 114 -8.81 8.23 -20.34
C GLU A 114 -9.56 6.93 -20.04
N LYS A 115 -9.81 6.65 -18.76
CA LYS A 115 -10.57 5.46 -18.35
C LYS A 115 -12.02 5.64 -18.82
N GLN A 116 -12.51 4.72 -19.68
CA GLN A 116 -13.92 4.67 -20.08
C GLN A 116 -14.84 4.42 -18.89
#